data_AF-A0A2E4JCE0-F1
#
_entry.id   AF-A0A2E4JCE0-F1
#
_cell.length_a   1.000
_cell.length_b   1.000
_cell.length_c   1.000
_cell.angle_alpha   90.00
_cell.angle_beta   90.00
_cell.angle_gamma   90.00
#
_symmetry.space_group_name_H-M   'P 1'
#
loop_
_entity.id
_entity.type
_entity.pdbx_description
1 polymer ?
#
loop_
_entity_poly.entity_id
_entity_poly.type
_entity_poly.pdbx_seq_one_letter_code
_entity_poly.pdbx_strand_id
1 'polypeptide(L)'
;MRRFAIIGSRAPPSSTFHLDDLPGSGRIDVVCRNIGACLLLSHGIREDVEVIVHLLGSPGKPRRIRFMGSDITGLRADERSIAGNIRKVVVEPLPPIGTWKQITQGMAHSGGDLRTTVEEWRRLDVKVCVLDMNGDSLESMHENQGD
;
A
#
# COMPACT_ATOMS: atom_id res chain seq x y z
N MET A 1 9.99 -2.81 12.38
CA MET A 1 9.14 -2.99 11.17
C MET A 1 8.81 -1.62 10.61
N ARG A 2 9.03 -1.42 9.30
CA ARG A 2 8.73 -0.19 8.57
C ARG A 2 7.36 -0.33 7.91
N ARG A 3 6.51 0.69 8.03
CA ARG A 3 5.14 0.65 7.50
C ARG A 3 4.89 1.84 6.58
N PHE A 4 4.34 1.58 5.40
CA PHE A 4 4.08 2.61 4.40
C PHE A 4 2.60 2.63 4.03
N ALA A 5 1.98 3.81 4.06
CA ALA A 5 0.64 4.05 3.55
C ALA A 5 0.77 4.77 2.20
N ILE A 6 0.43 4.08 1.10
CA ILE A 6 0.47 4.66 -0.25
C ILE A 6 -0.93 5.11 -0.62
N ILE A 7 -1.11 6.39 -0.97
CA ILE A 7 -2.42 6.98 -1.24
C ILE A 7 -2.65 7.11 -2.75
N GLY A 8 -3.41 6.18 -3.31
CA GLY A 8 -3.91 6.24 -4.68
C GLY A 8 -5.21 7.03 -4.78
N SER A 9 -5.13 8.36 -4.77
CA SER A 9 -6.30 9.26 -4.78
C SER A 9 -7.24 9.08 -5.99
N ARG A 10 -6.69 8.63 -7.13
CA ARG A 10 -7.44 8.38 -8.36
C ARG A 10 -7.56 6.90 -8.72
N ALA A 11 -6.89 6.02 -7.97
CA ALA A 11 -6.87 4.60 -8.28
C ALA A 11 -8.22 3.97 -7.90
N PRO A 12 -8.92 3.30 -8.84
CA PRO A 12 -10.29 2.84 -8.60
C PRO A 12 -10.30 1.67 -7.60
N PRO A 13 -11.17 1.72 -6.56
CA PRO A 13 -11.21 0.68 -5.53
C PRO A 13 -12.03 -0.55 -5.95
N SER A 14 -12.93 -0.44 -6.92
CA SER A 14 -13.90 -1.49 -7.24
C SER A 14 -14.22 -1.67 -8.72
N SER A 15 -13.39 -1.12 -9.60
CA SER A 15 -13.48 -1.37 -11.05
C SER A 15 -12.19 -1.94 -11.58
N THR A 16 -12.30 -2.83 -12.57
CA THR A 16 -11.12 -3.26 -13.33
C THR A 16 -10.51 -2.10 -14.11
N PHE A 17 -9.28 -2.30 -14.58
CA PHE A 17 -8.53 -1.28 -15.32
C PHE A 17 -7.60 -1.92 -16.37
N HIS A 18 -7.10 -1.11 -17.29
CA HIS A 18 -6.28 -1.56 -18.42
C HIS A 18 -4.81 -1.69 -18.01
N LEU A 19 -4.25 -2.90 -18.10
CA LEU A 19 -2.83 -3.13 -17.79
C LEU A 19 -1.88 -2.47 -18.79
N ASP A 20 -2.37 -2.14 -19.98
CA ASP A 20 -1.62 -1.44 -21.02
C ASP A 20 -1.67 0.09 -20.85
N ASP A 21 -2.49 0.60 -19.91
CA ASP A 21 -2.61 2.03 -19.60
C ASP A 21 -2.71 2.27 -18.08
N LEU A 22 -1.64 1.94 -17.36
CA LEU A 22 -1.55 2.18 -15.91
C LEU A 22 -1.65 3.67 -15.52
N PRO A 23 -1.08 4.63 -16.27
CA PRO A 23 -1.26 6.06 -16.00
C PRO A 23 -2.72 6.52 -16.16
N GLY A 24 -3.41 6.15 -17.24
CA GLY A 24 -4.82 6.46 -17.46
C GLY A 24 -5.75 5.73 -16.50
N SER A 25 -5.32 4.60 -15.94
CA SER A 25 -6.04 3.80 -14.94
C SER A 25 -6.03 4.39 -13.52
N GLY A 26 -5.97 5.72 -13.38
CA GLY A 26 -5.94 6.38 -12.07
C GLY A 26 -4.55 6.42 -11.43
N ARG A 27 -3.50 6.51 -12.25
CA ARG A 27 -2.08 6.52 -11.84
C ARG A 27 -1.64 5.28 -11.06
N ILE A 28 -2.09 4.11 -11.51
CA ILE A 28 -1.63 2.82 -10.96
C ILE A 28 -0.11 2.67 -11.17
N ASP A 29 0.46 3.27 -12.22
CA ASP A 29 1.92 3.34 -12.45
C ASP A 29 2.68 3.85 -11.20
N VAL A 30 2.19 4.93 -10.60
CA VAL A 30 2.80 5.53 -9.40
C VAL A 30 2.66 4.60 -8.19
N VAL A 31 1.49 3.98 -8.02
CA VAL A 31 1.25 3.02 -6.93
C VAL A 31 2.18 1.83 -7.05
N CYS A 32 2.32 1.26 -8.25
CA CYS A 32 3.20 0.13 -8.53
C CYS A 32 4.67 0.46 -8.23
N ARG A 33 5.17 1.62 -8.67
CA ARG A 33 6.55 2.04 -8.36
C ARG A 33 6.79 2.18 -6.86
N ASN A 34 5.84 2.74 -6.11
CA ASN A 34 5.97 2.87 -4.67
C ASN A 34 5.97 1.50 -3.97
N ILE A 35 5.11 0.57 -4.37
CA ILE A 35 5.13 -0.82 -3.84
C ILE A 35 6.50 -1.46 -4.11
N GLY A 36 6.99 -1.36 -5.35
CA GLY A 36 8.29 -1.89 -5.75
C GLY A 36 9.43 -1.29 -4.93
N ALA A 37 9.48 0.04 -4.79
CA ALA A 37 10.50 0.74 -4.01
C ALA A 37 10.47 0.38 -2.52
N CYS A 38 9.28 0.13 -1.95
CA CYS A 38 9.13 -0.26 -0.56
C CYS A 38 9.59 -1.71 -0.31
N LEU A 39 9.27 -2.65 -1.21
CA LEU A 39 9.42 -4.08 -0.94
C LEU A 39 10.65 -4.71 -1.60
N LEU A 40 11.07 -4.28 -2.77
CA LEU A 40 12.02 -5.05 -3.59
C LEU A 40 13.48 -4.65 -3.35
N LEU A 41 14.35 -5.64 -3.34
CA LEU A 41 15.81 -5.54 -3.34
C LEU A 41 16.38 -6.17 -4.61
N SER A 42 17.68 -6.01 -4.85
CA SER A 42 18.36 -6.68 -5.97
C SER A 42 18.25 -8.20 -5.92
N HIS A 43 18.26 -8.79 -4.72
CA HIS A 43 18.26 -10.24 -4.51
C HIS A 43 17.16 -10.71 -3.55
N GLY A 44 16.03 -10.00 -3.46
CA GLY A 44 14.95 -10.45 -2.59
C GLY A 44 13.92 -9.38 -2.27
N ILE A 45 13.25 -9.58 -1.13
CA ILE A 45 12.19 -8.74 -0.62
C ILE A 45 12.56 -8.29 0.79
N ARG A 46 12.25 -7.05 1.15
CA ARG A 46 12.40 -6.54 2.52
C ARG A 46 11.36 -7.20 3.42
N GLU A 47 11.79 -8.15 4.24
CA GLU A 47 10.89 -8.89 5.15
C GLU A 47 10.32 -8.03 6.28
N ASP A 48 11.00 -6.92 6.62
CA ASP A 48 10.63 -6.03 7.72
C ASP A 48 9.70 -4.85 7.28
N VAL A 49 9.03 -4.99 6.14
CA VAL A 49 8.18 -3.95 5.53
C VAL A 49 6.72 -4.39 5.40
N GLU A 50 5.80 -3.52 5.83
CA GLU A 50 4.37 -3.59 5.50
C GLU A 50 4.01 -2.40 4.58
N VAL A 51 3.29 -2.67 3.50
CA VAL A 51 2.74 -1.65 2.62
C VAL A 51 1.22 -1.74 2.60
N ILE A 52 0.53 -0.66 2.96
CA ILE A 52 -0.92 -0.52 2.83
C ILE A 52 -1.21 0.49 1.73
N VAL A 53 -1.75 0.01 0.61
CA VAL A 53 -2.20 0.83 -0.50
C VAL A 53 -3.66 1.21 -0.30
N HIS A 54 -3.95 2.50 -0.33
CA HIS A 54 -5.29 3.07 -0.26
C HIS A 54 -5.78 3.43 -1.66
N LEU A 55 -6.79 2.72 -2.15
CA LEU A 55 -7.47 3.03 -3.41
C LEU A 55 -8.68 3.90 -3.08
N LEU A 56 -8.63 5.18 -3.47
CA LEU A 56 -9.62 6.20 -3.11
C LEU A 56 -10.31 6.83 -4.33
N GLY A 57 -10.04 6.33 -5.53
CA GLY A 57 -10.70 6.78 -6.75
C GLY A 57 -12.17 6.41 -6.79
N SER A 58 -12.82 6.75 -7.89
CA SER A 58 -14.21 6.38 -8.19
C SER A 58 -14.28 5.33 -9.30
N PRO A 59 -15.35 4.52 -9.36
CA PRO A 59 -16.44 4.39 -8.38
C PRO A 59 -16.09 3.43 -7.22
N GLY A 60 -16.80 3.59 -6.10
CA GLY A 60 -16.79 2.63 -4.99
C GLY A 60 -16.36 3.22 -3.64
N LYS A 61 -16.46 2.38 -2.60
CA LYS A 61 -15.96 2.72 -1.27
C LYS A 61 -14.44 2.52 -1.21
N PRO A 62 -13.71 3.27 -0.35
CA PRO A 62 -12.30 3.08 -0.12
C PRO A 62 -11.91 1.62 0.12
N ARG A 63 -10.88 1.17 -0.58
CA ARG A 63 -10.30 -0.17 -0.43
C ARG A 63 -8.84 -0.04 -0.01
N ARG A 64 -8.43 -0.90 0.91
CA ARG A 64 -7.04 -1.05 1.35
C ARG A 64 -6.49 -2.37 0.86
N ILE A 65 -5.26 -2.38 0.36
CA ILE A 65 -4.53 -3.59 -0.01
C ILE A 65 -3.25 -3.62 0.80
N ARG A 66 -3.06 -4.67 1.59
CA ARG A 66 -1.87 -4.90 2.40
C ARG A 66 -0.94 -5.87 1.70
N PHE A 67 0.33 -5.51 1.64
CA PHE A 67 1.45 -6.35 1.23
C PHE A 67 2.38 -6.52 2.44
N MET A 68 2.59 -7.75 2.89
CA MET A 68 3.48 -8.11 3.99
C MET A 68 4.77 -8.68 3.42
N GLY A 69 5.88 -7.96 3.57
CA GLY A 69 7.18 -8.35 3.06
C GLY A 69 7.67 -9.70 3.58
N SER A 70 7.36 -10.04 4.83
CA SER A 70 7.71 -11.32 5.47
C SER A 70 7.08 -12.54 4.81
N ASP A 71 5.94 -12.36 4.13
CA ASP A 71 5.09 -13.47 3.69
C ASP A 71 4.89 -13.49 2.17
N ILE A 72 5.19 -12.40 1.48
CA ILE A 72 4.85 -12.24 0.08
C ILE A 72 5.77 -13.09 -0.80
N THR A 73 5.15 -13.85 -1.71
CA THR A 73 5.86 -14.68 -2.69
C THR A 73 5.46 -14.30 -4.11
N GLY A 74 6.38 -14.46 -5.07
CA GLY A 74 6.09 -14.27 -6.50
C GLY A 74 5.84 -12.82 -6.94
N LEU A 75 6.18 -11.82 -6.12
CA LEU A 75 6.16 -10.41 -6.55
C LEU A 75 7.31 -10.15 -7.53
N ARG A 76 6.99 -9.72 -8.75
CA ARG A 76 7.99 -9.34 -9.78
C ARG A 76 8.23 -7.84 -9.75
N ALA A 77 9.42 -7.43 -10.20
CA ALA A 77 9.88 -6.04 -10.14
C ALA A 77 9.29 -5.11 -11.20
N ASP A 78 8.54 -5.64 -12.17
CA ASP A 78 7.91 -4.83 -13.20
C ASP A 78 6.54 -4.29 -12.77
N GLU A 79 6.23 -3.06 -13.19
CA GLU A 79 4.98 -2.37 -12.84
C GLU A 79 3.75 -3.18 -13.27
N ARG A 80 3.80 -3.84 -14.43
CA ARG A 80 2.67 -4.60 -14.99
C ARG A 80 2.29 -5.79 -14.11
N SER A 81 3.27 -6.53 -13.60
CA SER A 81 3.04 -7.65 -12.68
C SER A 81 2.44 -7.18 -11.35
N ILE A 82 2.93 -6.08 -10.78
CA ILE A 82 2.38 -5.48 -9.55
C ILE A 82 0.95 -5.01 -9.80
N ALA A 83 0.69 -4.33 -10.92
CA ALA A 83 -0.63 -3.90 -11.33
C ALA A 83 -1.58 -5.09 -11.53
N GLY A 84 -1.10 -6.21 -12.08
CA GLY A 84 -1.85 -7.45 -12.20
C GLY A 84 -2.33 -7.98 -10.85
N ASN A 85 -1.50 -7.88 -9.81
CA ASN A 85 -1.90 -8.24 -8.45
C ASN A 85 -2.99 -7.30 -7.90
N ILE A 86 -2.83 -5.98 -8.05
CA ILE A 86 -3.87 -5.00 -7.65
C ILE A 86 -5.20 -5.29 -8.40
N ARG A 87 -5.12 -5.59 -9.70
CA ARG A 87 -6.29 -5.89 -10.54
C ARG A 87 -7.08 -7.11 -10.04
N LYS A 88 -6.40 -8.14 -9.51
CA LYS A 88 -7.05 -9.29 -8.86
C LYS A 88 -7.83 -8.89 -7.62
N VAL A 89 -7.37 -7.88 -6.89
CA VAL A 89 -7.99 -7.45 -5.62
C VAL A 89 -9.23 -6.59 -5.84
N VAL A 90 -9.23 -5.69 -6.83
CA VAL A 90 -10.33 -4.73 -7.04
C VAL A 90 -11.62 -5.37 -7.53
N VAL A 91 -11.54 -6.57 -8.14
CA VAL A 91 -12.69 -7.36 -8.58
C VAL A 91 -13.31 -8.22 -7.48
N GLU A 92 -12.65 -8.35 -6.33
CA GLU A 92 -13.15 -9.12 -5.19
C GLU A 92 -14.20 -8.33 -4.40
N PRO A 93 -15.21 -8.99 -3.80
CA PRO A 93 -16.12 -8.35 -2.87
C PRO A 93 -15.36 -7.60 -1.77
N LEU A 94 -15.79 -6.37 -1.46
CA LEU A 94 -15.11 -5.55 -0.46
C LEU A 94 -15.40 -6.11 0.95
N PRO A 95 -14.38 -6.53 1.72
CA PRO A 95 -14.58 -6.97 3.09
C PRO A 95 -15.02 -5.80 4.00
N PRO A 96 -15.66 -6.08 5.14
CA PRO A 96 -15.89 -5.09 6.18
C PRO A 96 -14.60 -4.39 6.63
N ILE A 97 -14.75 -3.18 7.14
CA ILE A 97 -13.64 -2.40 7.72
C ILE A 97 -13.06 -3.19 8.90
N GLY A 98 -11.73 -3.31 8.95
CA GLY A 98 -11.00 -4.03 10.00
C GLY A 98 -10.84 -5.53 9.74
N THR A 99 -11.58 -6.09 8.78
CA THR A 99 -11.44 -7.49 8.37
C THR A 99 -10.52 -7.59 7.17
N TRP A 100 -9.36 -8.24 7.35
CA TRP A 100 -8.42 -8.52 6.27
C TRP A 100 -8.74 -9.88 5.63
N LYS A 101 -9.18 -9.88 4.37
CA LYS A 101 -9.34 -11.10 3.58
C LYS A 101 -8.07 -11.34 2.76
N GLN A 102 -7.51 -12.55 2.86
CA GLN A 102 -6.32 -12.92 2.10
C GLN A 102 -6.67 -13.16 0.62
N ILE A 103 -5.81 -12.69 -0.28
CA ILE A 103 -5.91 -12.90 -1.73
C ILE A 103 -4.86 -13.90 -2.19
N THR A 104 -3.62 -13.69 -1.79
CA THR A 104 -2.49 -14.62 -1.97
C THR A 104 -1.58 -14.55 -0.74
N GLN A 105 -0.53 -15.37 -0.68
CA GLN A 105 0.45 -15.28 0.40
C GLN A 105 1.06 -13.87 0.49
N GLY A 106 1.05 -13.30 1.70
CA GLY A 106 1.51 -11.92 1.95
C GLY A 106 0.67 -10.81 1.33
N MET A 107 -0.47 -11.10 0.69
CA MET A 107 -1.36 -10.07 0.12
C MET A 107 -2.79 -10.24 0.63
N ALA A 108 -3.32 -9.19 1.26
CA ALA A 108 -4.68 -9.16 1.78
C ALA A 108 -5.36 -7.83 1.46
N HIS A 109 -6.68 -7.77 1.59
CA HIS A 109 -7.44 -6.53 1.40
C HIS A 109 -8.51 -6.33 2.47
N SER A 110 -8.92 -5.08 2.68
CA SER A 110 -9.96 -4.70 3.63
C SER A 110 -10.67 -3.44 3.15
N GLY A 111 -11.88 -3.20 3.65
CA GLY A 111 -12.49 -1.88 3.57
C GLY A 111 -11.76 -0.86 4.44
N GLY A 112 -12.10 0.41 4.26
CA GLY A 112 -11.61 1.51 5.08
C GLY A 112 -10.67 2.44 4.31
N ASP A 113 -10.36 3.56 4.94
CA ASP A 113 -9.61 4.67 4.36
C ASP A 113 -8.29 4.90 5.13
N LEU A 114 -7.62 6.02 4.87
CA LEU A 114 -6.38 6.36 5.56
C LEU A 114 -6.57 6.50 7.07
N ARG A 115 -7.68 7.11 7.52
CA ARG A 115 -8.00 7.24 8.95
C ARG A 115 -8.04 5.89 9.63
N THR A 116 -8.69 4.91 8.98
CA THR A 116 -8.76 3.54 9.48
C THR A 116 -7.36 2.96 9.74
N THR A 117 -6.44 3.10 8.76
CA THR A 117 -5.06 2.62 8.90
C THR A 117 -4.30 3.37 10.01
N VAL A 118 -4.42 4.70 10.08
CA VAL A 118 -3.74 5.49 11.11
C VAL A 118 -4.21 5.11 12.51
N GLU A 119 -5.51 4.86 12.69
CA GLU A 119 -6.07 4.41 13.97
C GLU A 119 -5.62 2.99 14.34
N GLU A 120 -5.57 2.08 13.36
CA GLU A 120 -5.00 0.73 13.55
C GLU A 120 -3.53 0.80 13.96
N TRP A 121 -2.73 1.63 13.29
CA TRP A 121 -1.32 1.84 13.59
C TRP A 121 -1.09 2.48 14.96
N ARG A 122 -1.89 3.46 15.36
CA ARG A 122 -1.82 4.04 16.71
C ARG A 122 -2.11 3.01 17.81
N ARG A 123 -3.06 2.10 17.58
CA ARG A 123 -3.33 0.98 18.52
C ARG A 123 -2.16 0.00 18.62
N LEU A 124 -1.29 -0.04 17.62
CA LEU A 124 -0.07 -0.84 17.58
C LEU A 124 1.17 -0.04 18.02
N ASP A 125 0.98 1.12 18.65
CA ASP A 125 2.03 2.03 19.12
C ASP A 125 3.01 2.45 17.99
N VAL A 126 2.49 2.57 16.77
CA VAL A 126 3.28 3.02 15.63
C VAL A 126 3.28 4.54 15.59
N LYS A 127 4.47 5.14 15.69
CA LYS A 127 4.66 6.56 15.41
C LYS A 127 4.41 6.81 13.92
N VAL A 128 3.32 7.52 13.62
CA VAL A 128 2.94 7.87 12.25
C VAL A 128 3.56 9.23 11.89
N CYS A 129 4.28 9.27 10.77
CA CYS A 129 4.80 10.49 10.16
C CYS A 129 4.19 10.71 8.77
N VAL A 130 4.10 11.97 8.36
CA VAL A 130 3.68 12.37 7.01
C VAL A 130 4.92 12.90 6.30
N LEU A 131 5.21 12.37 5.11
CA LEU A 131 6.29 12.87 4.27
C LEU A 131 5.78 14.10 3.51
N ASP A 132 6.28 15.27 3.87
CA ASP A 132 5.96 16.55 3.25
C ASP A 132 7.25 17.29 2.91
N MET A 133 7.30 17.95 1.76
CA MET A 133 8.48 18.70 1.32
C MET A 133 8.84 19.88 2.23
N ASN A 134 7.86 20.39 2.99
CA ASN A 134 8.04 21.48 3.95
C ASN A 134 8.17 20.95 5.40
N GLY A 135 8.22 19.62 5.58
CA GLY A 135 8.45 19.01 6.88
C GLY A 135 9.91 19.04 7.31
N ASP A 136 10.16 18.70 8.57
CA ASP A 136 11.51 18.54 9.09
C ASP A 136 12.25 17.39 8.37
N SER A 137 13.58 17.48 8.34
CA SER A 137 14.40 16.39 7.77
C SER A 137 14.22 15.09 8.57
N LEU A 138 14.32 13.95 7.89
CA LEU A 138 14.27 12.65 8.57
C LEU A 138 15.44 12.45 9.55
N GLU A 139 16.53 13.18 9.36
CA GLU A 139 17.73 13.14 10.20
C GLU A 139 17.47 13.81 11.55
N SER A 140 16.80 14.97 11.58
CA SER A 140 16.49 15.69 12.82
C SER A 140 15.49 14.94 13.72
N MET A 141 14.71 14.01 13.15
CA MET A 141 13.79 13.18 13.91
C MET A 141 14.49 12.10 14.77
N HIS A 142 15.73 11.71 14.44
CA HIS A 142 16.50 10.74 15.22
C HIS A 142 17.22 11.40 16.42
N GLU A 143 17.60 12.67 16.32
CA GLU A 143 18.32 13.38 17.38
C GLU A 143 17.44 13.64 18.62
N ASN A 144 16.12 13.78 18.44
CA ASN A 144 15.16 13.95 19.55
C ASN A 144 14.78 12.63 20.28
N GLN A 145 15.53 11.55 20.08
CA GLN A 145 15.36 10.29 20.84
C GLN A 145 16.56 9.96 21.75
N GLY A 146 17.50 10.89 21.89
CA GLY A 146 18.57 10.85 22.89
C GLY A 146 18.50 12.05 23.81
N ASP A 147 17.72 11.92 24.88
CA ASP A 147 17.95 12.45 26.24
C ASP A 147 16.88 11.89 27.20
#